data_AF-A0AAN8JSG0-F1
#
_entry.id   AF-A0AAN8JSG0-F1
#
_cell.length_a   1.000
_cell.length_b   1.000
_cell.length_c   1.000
_cell.angle_alpha   90.00
_cell.angle_beta   90.00
_cell.angle_gamma   90.00
#
_symmetry.space_group_name_H-M   'P 1'
#
loop_
_entity.id
_entity.type
_entity.pdbx_description
1 polymer ?
#
loop_
_entity_poly.entity_id
_entity_poly.type
_entity_poly.pdbx_seq_one_letter_code
_entity_poly.pdbx_strand_id
1 'polypeptide(L)'
;MSCLKKISNKIIWALETVFFRIGLFIGYHPWVTIFFSVAICGCCGIGMKTFKETDAQEKLWVPQDSRVQNELKWVTKHFPTQTRYVSVVVTYPDVLMPSVLNALLDLNKEFTSYTGGGKSYTSLCYKLGRSCRVTGLLELWSYDESSIRPLTRNQILTTVNTTNKSPVFGTDLDVKNYLGGFIRRNGNGMIIGAEATQMLWLLKPSVAAKEWEAKVIERALQGHKDLKNVYVYASRSFQDEGYGAINSDIKLLSAGFSIVFVFVMISLGNFNMVEQRIIVSLLGLGSVGLAILFAYGIATFLDVIYGPIQSIMPFLLLGIGVDDMFVIVEAWRNLSPTEVKLPLPERIGTVLKHAGVSVTVTSITDVVAFGIGASTVIPALSAFCIYAALGIFALYILQSTFFVACLAIDERRRQTHRNACI
;
A
#
# COMPACT_ATOMS: atom_id res chain seq x y z
N MET A 1 -15.39 47.82 18.88
CA MET A 1 -14.75 46.52 18.56
C MET A 1 -15.84 45.47 18.37
N SER A 2 -15.91 44.85 17.18
CA SER A 2 -16.91 43.84 16.81
C SER A 2 -16.98 42.69 17.83
N CYS A 3 -18.18 42.16 18.10
CA CYS A 3 -18.40 41.00 18.99
C CYS A 3 -17.49 39.81 18.66
N LEU A 4 -17.18 39.60 17.38
CA LEU A 4 -16.26 38.55 16.91
C LEU A 4 -14.84 38.74 17.46
N LYS A 5 -14.36 39.99 17.56
CA LYS A 5 -13.02 40.29 18.11
C LYS A 5 -12.96 40.03 19.62
N LYS A 6 -14.06 40.29 20.35
CA LYS A 6 -14.16 39.97 21.78
C LYS A 6 -14.17 38.45 22.02
N ILE A 7 -14.88 37.70 21.19
CA ILE A 7 -14.93 36.23 21.28
C ILE A 7 -13.56 35.64 20.93
N SER A 8 -12.96 36.05 19.81
CA SER A 8 -11.63 35.63 19.40
C SER A 8 -10.58 35.88 20.49
N ASN A 9 -10.55 37.08 21.07
CA ASN A 9 -9.63 37.40 22.16
C ASN A 9 -9.84 36.53 23.40
N LYS A 10 -11.10 36.21 23.75
CA LYS A 10 -11.38 35.30 24.87
C LYS A 10 -10.89 33.88 24.60
N ILE A 11 -11.06 33.38 23.37
CA ILE A 11 -10.60 32.04 22.98
C ILE A 11 -9.08 31.98 23.03
N ILE A 12 -8.40 32.96 22.43
CA ILE A 12 -6.93 33.04 22.43
C ILE A 12 -6.42 33.10 23.87
N TRP A 13 -6.98 33.98 24.70
CA TRP A 13 -6.59 34.10 26.10
C TRP A 13 -6.79 32.80 26.89
N ALA A 14 -7.89 32.07 26.64
CA ALA A 14 -8.15 30.78 27.28
C ALA A 14 -7.12 29.73 26.85
N LEU A 15 -6.83 29.62 25.55
CA LEU A 15 -5.82 28.71 25.02
C LEU A 15 -4.43 29.05 25.57
N GLU A 16 -4.03 30.32 25.51
CA GLU A 16 -2.77 30.81 26.07
C GLU A 16 -2.62 30.43 27.55
N THR A 17 -3.68 30.61 28.35
CA THR A 17 -3.66 30.29 29.78
C THR A 17 -3.53 28.79 30.03
N VAL A 18 -4.22 27.97 29.24
CA VAL A 18 -4.14 26.50 29.33
C VAL A 18 -2.74 26.02 28.94
N PHE A 19 -2.22 26.49 27.81
CA PHE A 19 -0.89 26.11 27.34
C PHE A 19 0.23 26.59 28.27
N PHE A 20 0.09 27.78 28.86
CA PHE A 20 1.03 28.25 29.87
C PHE A 20 1.08 27.31 31.08
N ARG A 21 -0.08 26.86 31.58
CA ARG A 21 -0.16 25.89 32.70
C ARG A 21 0.40 24.51 32.33
N ILE A 22 0.11 24.03 31.12
CA ILE A 22 0.67 22.78 30.61
C ILE A 22 2.19 22.88 30.54
N GLY A 23 2.72 23.98 29.99
CA GLY A 23 4.16 24.21 29.86
C GLY A 23 4.86 24.32 31.21
N LEU A 24 4.22 24.98 32.19
CA LEU A 24 4.71 25.02 33.57
C LEU A 24 4.81 23.62 34.18
N PHE A 25 3.75 22.81 34.05
CA PHE A 25 3.74 21.44 34.57
C PHE A 25 4.85 20.59 33.93
N ILE A 26 5.00 20.68 32.60
CA ILE A 26 6.06 19.98 31.86
C ILE A 26 7.44 20.45 32.32
N GLY A 27 7.61 21.76 32.54
CA GLY A 27 8.87 22.34 33.02
C GLY A 27 9.29 21.83 34.41
N TYR A 28 8.34 21.60 35.32
CA TYR A 28 8.61 21.01 36.63
C TYR A 28 8.79 19.49 36.60
N HIS A 29 8.02 18.79 35.76
CA HIS A 29 7.97 17.32 35.73
C HIS A 29 8.12 16.73 34.31
N PRO A 30 9.26 16.96 33.62
CA PRO A 30 9.43 16.54 32.23
C PRO A 30 9.49 15.01 32.08
N TRP A 31 10.16 14.31 32.98
CA TRP A 31 10.27 12.84 32.95
C TRP A 31 8.92 12.13 33.13
N VAL A 32 8.06 12.69 33.99
CA VAL A 32 6.71 12.16 34.22
C VAL A 32 5.87 12.30 32.95
N THR A 33 5.97 13.47 32.29
CA THR A 33 5.28 13.72 31.02
C THR A 33 5.73 12.73 29.94
N ILE A 34 7.05 12.55 29.77
CA ILE A 34 7.61 11.59 28.80
C ILE A 34 7.10 10.17 29.07
N PHE A 35 7.13 9.72 30.33
CA PHE A 35 6.66 8.40 30.70
C PHE A 35 5.19 8.20 30.34
N PHE A 36 4.32 9.15 30.68
CA PHE A 36 2.89 9.05 30.35
C PHE A 36 2.63 9.07 28.85
N SER A 37 3.31 9.94 28.09
CA SER A 37 3.17 9.97 26.63
C SER A 37 3.55 8.63 25.99
N VAL A 38 4.69 8.06 26.38
CA VAL A 38 5.14 6.75 25.87
C VAL A 38 4.20 5.62 26.32
N ALA A 39 3.76 5.64 27.58
CA ALA A 39 2.87 4.62 28.12
C ALA A 39 1.50 4.63 27.41
N ILE A 40 0.91 5.80 27.16
CA ILE A 40 -0.37 5.93 26.46
C ILE A 40 -0.22 5.43 25.02
N CYS A 41 0.79 5.89 24.27
CA CYS A 41 1.02 5.43 22.90
C CYS A 41 1.29 3.91 22.85
N GLY A 42 2.07 3.38 23.80
CA GLY A 42 2.33 1.95 23.92
C GLY A 42 1.06 1.14 24.21
N CYS A 43 0.19 1.63 25.09
CA CYS A 43 -1.10 0.98 25.39
C CYS A 43 -2.02 0.99 24.16
N CYS A 44 -2.13 2.12 23.46
CA CYS A 44 -2.90 2.20 22.22
C CYS A 44 -2.32 1.30 21.13
N GLY A 45 -0.98 1.18 21.06
CA GLY A 45 -0.27 0.29 20.16
C GLY A 45 -0.59 -1.21 20.33
N ILE A 46 -1.12 -1.64 21.48
CA ILE A 46 -1.57 -3.03 21.70
C ILE A 46 -2.63 -3.45 20.67
N GLY A 47 -3.43 -2.49 20.16
CA GLY A 47 -4.41 -2.73 19.10
C GLY A 47 -3.81 -3.32 17.83
N MET A 48 -2.51 -3.10 17.56
CA MET A 48 -1.84 -3.71 16.42
C MET A 48 -1.79 -5.25 16.47
N LYS A 49 -2.11 -5.89 17.61
CA LYS A 49 -2.29 -7.35 17.67
C LYS A 49 -3.42 -7.86 16.78
N THR A 50 -4.42 -7.03 16.49
CA THR A 50 -5.53 -7.37 15.57
C THR A 50 -5.27 -6.91 14.14
N PHE A 51 -4.04 -6.48 13.81
CA PHE A 51 -3.67 -6.02 12.49
C PHE A 51 -3.93 -7.08 11.41
N LYS A 52 -4.68 -6.69 10.38
CA LYS A 52 -4.95 -7.48 9.19
C LYS A 52 -4.80 -6.60 7.97
N GLU A 53 -3.91 -7.00 7.07
CA GLU A 53 -3.78 -6.37 5.77
C GLU A 53 -4.89 -6.85 4.83
N THR A 54 -5.48 -5.92 4.08
CA THR A 54 -6.48 -6.22 3.06
C THR A 54 -5.90 -6.01 1.68
N ASP A 55 -5.56 -7.11 1.00
CA ASP A 55 -5.02 -7.05 -0.38
C ASP A 55 -6.12 -6.98 -1.45
N ALA A 56 -7.37 -7.24 -1.06
CA ALA A 56 -8.48 -7.43 -1.99
C ALA A 56 -8.92 -6.07 -2.57
N GLN A 57 -8.73 -5.90 -3.87
CA GLN A 57 -8.92 -4.60 -4.52
C GLN A 57 -10.38 -4.17 -4.56
N GLU A 58 -11.29 -5.12 -4.72
CA GLU A 58 -12.72 -4.89 -4.64
C GLU A 58 -13.15 -4.37 -3.26
N LYS A 59 -12.41 -4.70 -2.19
CA LYS A 59 -12.68 -4.18 -0.85
C LYS A 59 -12.11 -2.78 -0.65
N LEU A 60 -10.97 -2.48 -1.28
CA LEU A 60 -10.26 -1.22 -1.13
C LEU A 60 -10.86 -0.09 -1.99
N TRP A 61 -11.23 -0.39 -3.23
CA TRP A 61 -11.50 0.64 -4.24
C TRP A 61 -12.97 0.77 -4.63
N VAL A 62 -13.82 -0.18 -4.23
CA VAL A 62 -15.26 -0.16 -4.55
C VAL A 62 -16.06 0.15 -3.28
N PRO A 63 -17.02 1.10 -3.32
CA PRO A 63 -17.92 1.35 -2.19
C PRO A 63 -18.67 0.08 -1.79
N GLN A 64 -18.64 -0.25 -0.50
CA GLN A 64 -19.17 -1.53 0.01
C GLN A 64 -20.69 -1.63 -0.06
N ASP A 65 -21.39 -0.49 -0.05
CA ASP A 65 -22.84 -0.38 -0.21
C ASP A 65 -23.28 -0.21 -1.67
N SER A 66 -22.34 -0.28 -2.62
CA SER A 66 -22.69 -0.18 -4.04
C SER A 66 -23.57 -1.34 -4.50
N ARG A 67 -24.45 -1.05 -5.46
CA ARG A 67 -25.29 -2.06 -6.12
C ARG A 67 -24.49 -3.27 -6.60
N VAL A 68 -23.33 -3.02 -7.23
CA VAL A 68 -22.45 -4.06 -7.77
C VAL A 68 -21.93 -4.97 -6.66
N GLN A 69 -21.56 -4.45 -5.48
CA GLN A 69 -21.13 -5.29 -4.36
C GLN A 69 -22.27 -6.13 -3.79
N ASN A 70 -23.47 -5.59 -3.71
CA ASN A 70 -24.65 -6.34 -3.24
C ASN A 70 -25.05 -7.46 -4.22
N GLU A 71 -25.07 -7.15 -5.53
CA GLU A 71 -25.29 -8.15 -6.57
C GLU A 71 -24.18 -9.20 -6.58
N LEU A 72 -22.91 -8.80 -6.43
CA LEU A 72 -21.78 -9.73 -6.36
C LEU A 72 -21.88 -10.66 -5.14
N LYS A 73 -22.25 -10.13 -3.96
CA LYS A 73 -22.49 -10.93 -2.74
C LYS A 73 -23.63 -11.93 -2.97
N TRP A 74 -24.74 -11.50 -3.59
CA TRP A 74 -25.87 -12.38 -3.88
C TRP A 74 -25.47 -13.47 -4.88
N VAL A 75 -24.83 -13.11 -6.00
CA VAL A 75 -24.36 -14.05 -7.02
C VAL A 75 -23.37 -15.03 -6.43
N THR A 76 -22.37 -14.56 -5.66
CA THR A 76 -21.37 -15.45 -5.04
C THR A 76 -21.99 -16.38 -4.00
N LYS A 77 -23.04 -15.93 -3.28
CA LYS A 77 -23.75 -16.75 -2.28
C LYS A 77 -24.57 -17.87 -2.94
N HIS A 78 -25.24 -17.60 -4.06
CA HIS A 78 -26.10 -18.58 -4.75
C HIS A 78 -25.35 -19.40 -5.79
N PHE A 79 -24.31 -18.82 -6.39
CA PHE A 79 -23.45 -19.40 -7.42
C PHE A 79 -21.99 -19.16 -7.03
N PRO A 80 -21.40 -20.00 -6.14
CA PRO A 80 -20.02 -19.85 -5.70
C PRO A 80 -19.05 -20.27 -6.82
N THR A 81 -18.92 -19.43 -7.85
CA THR A 81 -17.99 -19.61 -8.97
C THR A 81 -16.86 -18.60 -8.87
N GLN A 82 -16.18 -18.57 -7.72
CA GLN A 82 -14.90 -17.89 -7.69
C GLN A 82 -13.91 -18.73 -8.48
N THR A 83 -13.38 -18.17 -9.55
CA THR A 83 -12.35 -18.78 -10.39
C THR A 83 -11.20 -17.82 -10.52
N ARG A 84 -9.99 -18.35 -10.45
CA ARG A 84 -8.79 -17.63 -10.86
C ARG A 84 -8.41 -18.12 -12.24
N TYR A 85 -7.70 -17.29 -13.00
CA TYR A 85 -7.25 -17.69 -14.32
C TYR A 85 -5.84 -17.18 -14.60
N VAL A 86 -5.15 -17.93 -15.45
CA VAL A 86 -3.92 -17.50 -16.09
C VAL A 86 -4.14 -17.55 -17.58
N SER A 87 -3.82 -16.46 -18.25
CA SER A 87 -3.86 -16.29 -19.69
C SER A 87 -2.45 -16.09 -20.20
N VAL A 88 -2.01 -16.95 -21.12
CA VAL A 88 -0.76 -16.78 -21.86
C VAL A 88 -1.10 -16.56 -23.32
N VAL A 89 -0.71 -15.39 -23.84
CA VAL A 89 -0.89 -15.01 -25.25
C VAL A 89 0.48 -15.07 -25.92
N VAL A 90 0.53 -15.75 -27.05
CA VAL A 90 1.75 -15.91 -27.84
C VAL A 90 1.56 -15.24 -29.18
N THR A 91 2.58 -14.54 -29.65
CA THR A 91 2.59 -13.97 -31.00
C THR A 91 3.68 -14.60 -31.85
N TYR A 92 3.37 -14.76 -33.13
CA TYR A 92 4.27 -15.23 -34.17
C TYR A 92 3.74 -14.75 -35.53
N PRO A 93 4.58 -14.56 -36.57
CA PRO A 93 4.08 -14.20 -37.91
C PRO A 93 2.97 -15.12 -38.43
N ASP A 94 2.99 -16.38 -38.02
CA ASP A 94 1.88 -17.30 -38.16
C ASP A 94 1.84 -18.37 -37.06
N VAL A 95 0.90 -18.25 -36.14
CA VAL A 95 0.74 -19.19 -35.01
C VAL A 95 0.23 -20.57 -35.42
N LEU A 96 -0.22 -20.76 -36.67
CA LEU A 96 -0.69 -22.04 -37.20
C LEU A 96 0.45 -22.90 -37.78
N MET A 97 1.69 -22.63 -37.39
CA MET A 97 2.86 -23.45 -37.75
C MET A 97 3.08 -24.61 -36.75
N PRO A 98 3.54 -25.78 -37.21
CA PRO A 98 3.84 -26.91 -36.32
C PRO A 98 4.84 -26.59 -35.21
N SER A 99 5.85 -25.76 -35.48
CA SER A 99 6.83 -25.30 -34.48
C SER A 99 6.17 -24.55 -33.33
N VAL A 100 5.19 -23.69 -33.63
CA VAL A 100 4.44 -22.93 -32.62
C VAL A 100 3.56 -23.85 -31.79
N LEU A 101 2.86 -24.82 -32.41
CA LEU A 101 2.05 -25.80 -31.67
C LEU A 101 2.91 -26.66 -30.73
N ASN A 102 4.11 -27.06 -31.17
CA ASN A 102 5.05 -27.80 -30.33
C ASN A 102 5.54 -26.95 -29.15
N ALA A 103 5.88 -25.68 -29.39
CA ALA A 103 6.26 -24.76 -28.31
C ALA A 103 5.14 -24.51 -27.30
N LEU A 104 3.89 -24.37 -27.76
CA LEU A 104 2.72 -24.26 -26.88
C LEU A 104 2.53 -25.53 -26.05
N LEU A 105 2.75 -26.70 -26.64
CA LEU A 105 2.65 -27.98 -25.94
C LEU A 105 3.73 -28.11 -24.86
N ASP A 106 4.97 -27.75 -25.17
CA ASP A 106 6.08 -27.79 -24.22
C ASP A 106 5.81 -26.84 -23.04
N LEU A 107 5.36 -25.59 -23.29
CA LEU A 107 4.94 -24.66 -22.23
C LEU A 107 3.78 -25.23 -21.38
N ASN A 108 2.76 -25.80 -22.01
CA ASN A 108 1.62 -26.37 -21.27
C ASN A 108 2.06 -27.54 -20.38
N LYS A 109 2.99 -28.40 -20.84
CA LYS A 109 3.55 -29.48 -20.03
C LYS A 109 4.35 -28.96 -18.85
N GLU A 110 5.20 -27.96 -19.07
CA GLU A 110 5.96 -27.34 -17.98
C GLU A 110 5.01 -26.73 -16.93
N PHE A 111 4.02 -25.95 -17.35
CA PHE A 111 3.07 -25.32 -16.43
C PHE A 111 2.26 -26.33 -15.63
N THR A 112 1.80 -27.41 -16.28
CA THR A 112 1.04 -28.48 -15.60
C THR A 112 1.90 -29.37 -14.70
N SER A 113 3.23 -29.36 -14.90
CA SER A 113 4.17 -30.06 -14.00
C SER A 113 4.41 -29.33 -12.67
N TYR A 114 4.20 -28.01 -12.63
CA TYR A 114 4.44 -27.23 -11.43
C TYR A 114 3.45 -27.55 -10.30
N THR A 115 3.98 -27.56 -9.08
CA THR A 115 3.20 -27.65 -7.84
C THR A 115 3.12 -26.29 -7.16
N GLY A 116 1.95 -25.99 -6.60
CA GLY A 116 1.72 -24.83 -5.73
C GLY A 116 1.37 -25.33 -4.34
N GLY A 117 2.07 -24.89 -3.30
CA GLY A 117 1.85 -25.33 -1.91
C GLY A 117 1.88 -26.85 -1.73
N GLY A 118 2.75 -27.55 -2.47
CA GLY A 118 2.85 -29.01 -2.47
C GLY A 118 1.71 -29.75 -3.20
N LYS A 119 0.74 -29.03 -3.79
CA LYS A 119 -0.38 -29.60 -4.56
C LYS A 119 -0.10 -29.55 -6.07
N SER A 120 -0.48 -30.62 -6.77
CA SER A 120 -0.36 -30.70 -8.23
C SER A 120 -1.42 -29.84 -8.93
N TYR A 121 -1.10 -29.38 -10.15
CA TYR A 121 -2.03 -28.60 -10.99
C TYR A 121 -3.41 -29.26 -11.12
N THR A 122 -3.48 -30.59 -11.28
CA THR A 122 -4.74 -31.33 -11.43
C THR A 122 -5.68 -31.25 -10.23
N SER A 123 -5.16 -30.90 -9.04
CA SER A 123 -5.97 -30.64 -7.85
C SER A 123 -6.41 -29.18 -7.73
N LEU A 124 -5.64 -28.25 -8.32
CA LEU A 124 -5.85 -26.81 -8.27
C LEU A 124 -6.79 -26.33 -9.39
N CYS A 125 -6.78 -26.99 -10.54
CA CYS A 125 -7.56 -26.62 -11.70
C CYS A 125 -9.07 -26.69 -11.45
N TYR A 126 -9.82 -25.84 -12.14
CA TYR A 126 -11.27 -26.00 -12.25
C TYR A 126 -11.57 -27.17 -13.19
N LYS A 127 -12.33 -28.17 -12.74
CA LYS A 127 -12.62 -29.38 -13.54
C LYS A 127 -14.00 -29.29 -14.17
N LEU A 128 -14.10 -29.65 -15.44
CA LEU A 128 -15.36 -29.92 -16.12
C LEU A 128 -15.40 -31.43 -16.42
N GLY A 129 -16.23 -32.18 -15.67
CA GLY A 129 -16.16 -33.63 -15.65
C GLY A 129 -14.87 -34.13 -15.00
N ARG A 130 -14.05 -34.89 -15.73
CA ARG A 130 -12.77 -35.44 -15.25
C ARG A 130 -11.55 -34.60 -15.64
N SER A 131 -11.71 -33.68 -16.59
CA SER A 131 -10.60 -32.91 -17.18
C SER A 131 -10.52 -31.49 -16.60
N CYS A 132 -9.30 -30.98 -16.49
CA CYS A 132 -9.07 -29.57 -16.14
C CYS A 132 -9.55 -28.66 -17.27
N ARG A 133 -10.19 -27.54 -16.92
CA ARG A 133 -10.61 -26.52 -17.88
C ARG A 133 -9.40 -25.69 -18.30
N VAL A 134 -8.77 -26.15 -19.37
CA VAL A 134 -7.79 -25.41 -20.16
C VAL A 134 -8.42 -25.18 -21.52
N THR A 135 -8.32 -23.96 -22.03
CA THR A 135 -8.81 -23.62 -23.38
C THR A 135 -7.68 -23.01 -24.19
N GLY A 136 -7.59 -23.38 -25.45
CA GLY A 136 -6.59 -22.87 -26.38
C GLY A 136 -6.48 -23.75 -27.62
N LEU A 137 -5.59 -23.40 -28.55
CA LEU A 137 -5.49 -24.07 -29.84
C LEU A 137 -5.21 -25.59 -29.73
N LEU A 138 -4.45 -26.01 -28.72
CA LEU A 138 -4.11 -27.43 -28.48
C LEU A 138 -5.32 -28.29 -28.10
N GLU A 139 -6.44 -27.67 -27.72
CA GLU A 139 -7.70 -28.37 -27.43
C GLU A 139 -8.23 -29.15 -28.63
N LEU A 140 -7.96 -28.67 -29.86
CA LEU A 140 -8.36 -29.35 -31.10
C LEU A 140 -7.79 -30.77 -31.22
N TRP A 141 -6.67 -31.03 -30.55
CA TRP A 141 -6.01 -32.34 -30.50
C TRP A 141 -5.98 -32.91 -29.08
N SER A 142 -6.92 -32.50 -28.23
CA SER A 142 -7.05 -32.98 -26.84
C SER A 142 -5.79 -32.83 -25.98
N TYR A 143 -4.90 -31.88 -26.30
CA TYR A 143 -3.60 -31.71 -25.66
C TYR A 143 -2.70 -32.97 -25.72
N ASP A 144 -2.96 -33.88 -26.66
CA ASP A 144 -2.23 -35.13 -26.78
C ASP A 144 -0.92 -34.95 -27.58
N GLU A 145 0.18 -35.36 -26.98
CA GLU A 145 1.52 -35.21 -27.57
C GLU A 145 1.69 -36.05 -28.83
N SER A 146 1.21 -37.30 -28.83
CA SER A 146 1.30 -38.17 -29.99
C SER A 146 0.53 -37.62 -31.19
N SER A 147 -0.56 -36.90 -30.92
CA SER A 147 -1.38 -36.28 -31.96
C SER A 147 -0.79 -34.97 -32.47
N ILE A 148 -0.13 -34.17 -31.62
CA ILE A 148 0.32 -32.81 -31.95
C ILE A 148 1.70 -32.79 -32.64
N ARG A 149 2.69 -33.54 -32.11
CA ARG A 149 4.06 -33.50 -32.63
C ARG A 149 4.21 -33.87 -34.12
N PRO A 150 3.46 -34.83 -34.68
CA PRO A 150 3.60 -35.19 -36.10
C PRO A 150 2.78 -34.31 -37.05
N LEU A 151 2.06 -33.29 -36.56
CA LEU A 151 1.16 -32.49 -37.41
C LEU A 151 1.92 -31.68 -38.46
N THR A 152 1.45 -31.78 -39.70
CA THR A 152 1.84 -30.88 -40.77
C THR A 152 0.98 -29.62 -40.76
N ARG A 153 1.51 -28.53 -41.33
CA ARG A 153 0.79 -27.25 -41.46
C ARG A 153 -0.57 -27.41 -42.15
N ASN A 154 -0.66 -28.24 -43.19
CA ASN A 154 -1.91 -28.45 -43.92
C ASN A 154 -2.96 -29.14 -43.04
N GLN A 155 -2.56 -30.15 -42.25
CA GLN A 155 -3.46 -30.81 -41.29
C GLN A 155 -3.95 -29.84 -40.21
N ILE A 156 -3.07 -28.94 -39.73
CA ILE A 156 -3.45 -27.88 -38.79
C ILE A 156 -4.53 -26.99 -39.40
N LEU A 157 -4.29 -26.47 -40.61
CA LEU A 157 -5.24 -25.60 -41.30
C LEU A 157 -6.58 -26.29 -41.59
N THR A 158 -6.57 -27.56 -41.99
CA THR A 158 -7.80 -28.34 -42.17
C THR A 158 -8.56 -28.44 -40.86
N THR A 159 -7.90 -28.86 -39.78
CA THR A 159 -8.54 -29.05 -38.46
C THR A 159 -9.12 -27.74 -37.92
N VAL A 160 -8.40 -26.62 -38.07
CA VAL A 160 -8.86 -25.29 -37.66
C VAL A 160 -10.13 -24.84 -38.39
N ASN A 161 -10.31 -25.24 -39.65
CA ASN A 161 -11.48 -24.84 -40.45
C ASN A 161 -12.65 -25.84 -40.37
N THR A 162 -12.41 -27.10 -39.99
CA THR A 162 -13.45 -28.13 -39.95
C THR A 162 -14.01 -28.41 -38.55
N THR A 163 -13.23 -28.15 -37.50
CA THR A 163 -13.62 -28.51 -36.13
C THR A 163 -14.62 -27.50 -35.56
N ASN A 164 -15.81 -27.99 -35.21
CA ASN A 164 -16.89 -27.20 -34.60
C ASN A 164 -17.27 -27.66 -33.19
N LYS A 165 -16.67 -28.74 -32.70
CA LYS A 165 -16.88 -29.28 -31.36
C LYS A 165 -15.57 -29.56 -30.66
N SER A 166 -15.53 -29.27 -29.36
CA SER A 166 -14.40 -29.58 -28.50
C SER A 166 -14.28 -31.09 -28.30
N PRO A 167 -13.14 -31.72 -28.62
CA PRO A 167 -12.93 -33.14 -28.36
C PRO A 167 -12.73 -33.44 -26.86
N VAL A 168 -12.39 -32.42 -26.05
CA VAL A 168 -12.16 -32.56 -24.60
C VAL A 168 -13.45 -32.39 -23.80
N PHE A 169 -14.26 -31.39 -24.16
CA PHE A 169 -15.44 -31.00 -23.37
C PHE A 169 -16.76 -31.33 -24.07
N GLY A 170 -16.74 -31.70 -25.35
CA GLY A 170 -17.95 -32.01 -26.13
C GLY A 170 -18.84 -30.81 -26.44
N THR A 171 -18.41 -29.60 -26.09
CA THR A 171 -19.14 -28.34 -26.32
C THR A 171 -18.88 -27.79 -27.71
N ASP A 172 -19.81 -26.99 -28.24
CA ASP A 172 -19.57 -26.25 -29.48
C ASP A 172 -18.36 -25.32 -29.32
N LEU A 173 -17.52 -25.29 -30.34
CA LEU A 173 -16.23 -24.63 -30.33
C LEU A 173 -16.09 -23.74 -31.56
N ASP A 174 -15.89 -22.43 -31.36
CA ASP A 174 -15.45 -21.52 -32.42
C ASP A 174 -13.94 -21.27 -32.27
N VAL A 175 -13.15 -21.82 -33.20
CA VAL A 175 -11.69 -21.71 -33.21
C VAL A 175 -11.23 -20.26 -33.32
N LYS A 176 -12.06 -19.35 -33.85
CA LYS A 176 -11.75 -17.91 -33.90
C LYS A 176 -11.53 -17.32 -32.51
N ASN A 177 -12.16 -17.86 -31.47
CA ASN A 177 -11.97 -17.37 -30.10
C ASN A 177 -10.58 -17.70 -29.54
N TYR A 178 -9.82 -18.59 -30.19
CA TYR A 178 -8.45 -18.95 -29.81
C TYR A 178 -7.37 -18.27 -30.65
N LEU A 179 -7.79 -17.49 -31.66
CA LEU A 179 -6.90 -16.77 -32.56
C LEU A 179 -7.09 -15.26 -32.37
N GLY A 180 -5.98 -14.53 -32.36
CA GLY A 180 -5.96 -13.08 -32.21
C GLY A 180 -5.04 -12.41 -33.24
N GLY A 181 -5.02 -11.08 -33.21
CA GLY A 181 -4.28 -10.27 -34.20
C GLY A 181 -4.90 -10.34 -35.60
N PHE A 182 -4.08 -10.18 -36.63
CA PHE A 182 -4.57 -10.26 -38.01
C PHE A 182 -4.80 -11.71 -38.45
N ILE A 183 -6.08 -12.11 -38.54
CA ILE A 183 -6.48 -13.43 -39.04
C ILE A 183 -6.54 -13.37 -40.57
N ARG A 184 -5.61 -14.03 -41.23
CA ARG A 184 -5.57 -14.12 -42.69
C ARG A 184 -6.61 -15.13 -43.16
N ARG A 185 -7.40 -14.74 -44.16
CA ARG A 185 -8.41 -15.60 -44.78
C ARG A 185 -8.22 -15.68 -46.28
N ASN A 186 -8.59 -16.82 -46.86
CA ASN A 186 -8.65 -16.99 -48.30
C ASN A 186 -9.98 -16.42 -48.85
N GLY A 187 -10.13 -16.31 -50.18
CA GLY A 187 -11.33 -15.80 -50.85
C GLY A 187 -12.63 -16.55 -50.50
N ASN A 188 -12.52 -17.80 -50.04
CA ASN A 188 -13.65 -18.62 -49.58
C ASN A 188 -13.96 -18.46 -48.08
N GLY A 189 -13.31 -17.52 -47.38
CA GLY A 189 -13.51 -17.27 -45.94
C GLY A 189 -12.77 -18.21 -44.99
N MET A 190 -12.01 -19.18 -45.50
CA MET A 190 -11.19 -20.11 -44.69
C MET A 190 -9.98 -19.42 -44.06
N ILE A 191 -9.65 -19.78 -42.82
CA ILE A 191 -8.49 -19.28 -42.09
C ILE A 191 -7.20 -19.91 -42.66
N ILE A 192 -6.25 -19.06 -43.06
CA ILE A 192 -4.95 -19.48 -43.63
C ILE A 192 -3.75 -19.12 -42.76
N GLY A 193 -3.96 -18.33 -41.71
CA GLY A 193 -2.94 -17.93 -40.75
C GLY A 193 -3.49 -16.95 -39.71
N ALA A 194 -2.79 -16.80 -38.59
CA ALA A 194 -3.11 -15.83 -37.56
C ALA A 194 -1.83 -15.35 -36.84
N GLU A 195 -1.84 -14.14 -36.30
CA GLU A 195 -0.65 -13.55 -35.67
C GLU A 195 -0.51 -13.85 -34.18
N ALA A 196 -1.61 -14.19 -33.50
CA ALA A 196 -1.61 -14.48 -32.08
C ALA A 196 -2.52 -15.66 -31.74
N THR A 197 -2.20 -16.35 -30.66
CA THR A 197 -3.06 -17.35 -30.02
C THR A 197 -2.96 -17.28 -28.52
N GLN A 198 -3.99 -17.74 -27.82
CA GLN A 198 -4.10 -17.67 -26.36
C GLN A 198 -4.34 -19.06 -25.77
N MET A 199 -3.70 -19.32 -24.64
CA MET A 199 -4.03 -20.41 -23.73
C MET A 199 -4.51 -19.85 -22.40
N LEU A 200 -5.61 -20.40 -21.88
CA LEU A 200 -6.24 -19.98 -20.64
C LEU A 200 -6.41 -21.18 -19.72
N TRP A 201 -5.85 -21.12 -18.51
CA TRP A 201 -6.01 -22.11 -17.46
C TRP A 201 -6.94 -21.57 -16.39
N LEU A 202 -8.04 -22.27 -16.10
CA LEU A 202 -8.93 -21.94 -14.98
C LEU A 202 -8.53 -22.72 -13.72
N LEU A 203 -8.50 -22.01 -12.59
CA LEU A 203 -8.09 -22.49 -11.28
C LEU A 203 -9.17 -22.23 -10.24
N LYS A 204 -9.21 -23.07 -9.22
CA LYS A 204 -9.98 -22.83 -7.99
C LYS A 204 -9.22 -21.86 -7.08
N PRO A 205 -9.90 -20.95 -6.38
CA PRO A 205 -9.28 -19.98 -5.50
C PRO A 205 -8.64 -20.69 -4.31
N SER A 206 -7.31 -20.60 -4.20
CA SER A 206 -6.56 -21.13 -3.07
C SER A 206 -5.18 -20.44 -2.97
N VAL A 207 -4.55 -20.48 -1.79
CA VAL A 207 -3.18 -19.98 -1.61
C VAL A 207 -2.21 -20.74 -2.53
N ALA A 208 -2.37 -22.06 -2.63
CA ALA A 208 -1.62 -22.91 -3.55
C ALA A 208 -1.78 -22.50 -5.03
N ALA A 209 -2.97 -22.08 -5.46
CA ALA A 209 -3.18 -21.57 -6.81
C ALA A 209 -2.39 -20.28 -7.07
N LYS A 210 -2.32 -19.35 -6.10
CA LYS A 210 -1.50 -18.14 -6.22
C LYS A 210 -0.02 -18.47 -6.39
N GLU A 211 0.50 -19.45 -5.65
CA GLU A 211 1.89 -19.89 -5.79
C GLU A 211 2.18 -20.51 -7.17
N TRP A 212 1.24 -21.32 -7.69
CA TRP A 212 1.36 -21.86 -9.05
C TRP A 212 1.35 -20.75 -10.10
N GLU A 213 0.46 -19.77 -9.97
CA GLU A 213 0.39 -18.59 -10.85
C GLU A 213 1.74 -17.86 -10.92
N ALA A 214 2.42 -17.66 -9.77
CA ALA A 214 3.72 -16.99 -9.75
C ALA A 214 4.79 -17.72 -10.57
N LYS A 215 4.89 -19.05 -10.42
CA LYS A 215 5.85 -19.88 -11.18
C LYS A 215 5.57 -19.83 -12.68
N VAL A 216 4.28 -19.84 -13.07
CA VAL A 216 3.88 -19.75 -14.48
C VAL A 216 4.22 -18.39 -15.07
N ILE A 217 3.99 -17.30 -14.33
CA ILE A 217 4.38 -15.95 -14.77
C ILE A 217 5.89 -15.89 -15.00
N GLU A 218 6.69 -16.31 -14.01
CA GLU A 218 8.16 -16.28 -14.11
C GLU A 218 8.65 -17.07 -15.33
N ARG A 219 8.13 -18.28 -15.54
CA ARG A 219 8.51 -19.11 -16.68
C ARG A 219 8.04 -18.54 -18.02
N ALA A 220 6.82 -17.98 -18.09
CA ALA A 220 6.30 -17.39 -19.31
C ALA A 220 7.11 -16.16 -19.74
N LEU A 221 7.60 -15.36 -18.79
CA LEU A 221 8.45 -14.19 -19.04
C LEU A 221 9.85 -14.57 -19.57
N GLN A 222 10.34 -15.79 -19.30
CA GLN A 222 11.58 -16.29 -19.91
C GLN A 222 11.44 -16.58 -21.42
N GLY A 223 10.20 -16.63 -21.94
CA GLY A 223 9.93 -16.86 -23.35
C GLY A 223 10.19 -18.30 -23.81
N HIS A 224 10.21 -18.49 -25.14
CA HIS A 224 10.50 -19.78 -25.79
C HIS A 224 11.19 -19.52 -27.14
N LYS A 225 12.15 -20.37 -27.52
CA LYS A 225 12.99 -20.17 -28.72
C LYS A 225 12.19 -20.08 -30.02
N ASP A 226 11.14 -20.88 -30.13
CA ASP A 226 10.28 -20.94 -31.31
C ASP A 226 9.13 -19.92 -31.32
N LEU A 227 9.07 -19.03 -30.34
CA LEU A 227 8.02 -18.01 -30.20
C LEU A 227 8.64 -16.61 -30.33
N LYS A 228 7.89 -15.65 -30.89
CA LYS A 228 8.40 -14.28 -31.05
C LYS A 228 8.26 -13.53 -29.73
N ASN A 229 7.02 -13.36 -29.25
CA ASN A 229 6.74 -12.77 -27.95
C ASN A 229 5.76 -13.64 -27.16
N VAL A 230 5.94 -13.69 -25.85
CA VAL A 230 5.04 -14.35 -24.90
C VAL A 230 4.55 -13.29 -23.92
N TYR A 231 3.23 -13.16 -23.80
CA TYR A 231 2.56 -12.26 -22.87
C TYR A 231 1.80 -13.11 -21.85
N VAL A 232 1.83 -12.72 -20.58
CA VAL A 232 1.15 -13.45 -19.50
C VAL A 232 0.33 -12.49 -18.65
N TYR A 233 -0.87 -12.92 -18.28
CA TYR A 233 -1.73 -12.26 -17.32
C TYR A 233 -2.32 -13.30 -16.38
N ALA A 234 -2.10 -13.16 -15.09
CA ALA A 234 -2.74 -13.98 -14.06
C ALA A 234 -3.62 -13.11 -13.17
N SER A 235 -4.59 -13.73 -12.49
CA SER A 235 -5.42 -13.03 -11.50
C SER A 235 -4.63 -12.37 -10.36
N ARG A 236 -3.35 -12.70 -10.14
CA ARG A 236 -2.46 -12.02 -9.17
C ARG A 236 -1.60 -10.91 -9.77
N SER A 237 -1.41 -10.87 -11.10
CA SER A 237 -0.44 -9.99 -11.75
C SER A 237 -0.61 -8.52 -11.37
N PHE A 238 -1.85 -8.02 -11.35
CA PHE A 238 -2.09 -6.61 -11.02
C PHE A 238 -1.82 -6.28 -9.54
N GLN A 239 -1.96 -7.25 -8.62
CA GLN A 239 -1.53 -7.08 -7.23
C GLN A 239 -0.01 -7.08 -7.12
N ASP A 240 0.66 -8.05 -7.75
CA ASP A 240 2.11 -8.18 -7.69
C ASP A 240 2.83 -6.94 -8.27
N GLU A 241 2.35 -6.40 -9.38
CA GLU A 241 2.90 -5.16 -9.98
C GLU A 241 2.68 -3.95 -9.07
N GLY A 242 1.49 -3.80 -8.49
CA GLY A 242 1.18 -2.68 -7.58
C GLY A 242 2.05 -2.69 -6.32
N TYR A 243 2.18 -3.85 -5.66
CA TYR A 243 3.06 -3.99 -4.49
C TYR A 243 4.55 -3.95 -4.87
N GLY A 244 4.92 -4.47 -6.04
CA GLY A 244 6.29 -4.44 -6.55
C GLY A 244 6.79 -3.02 -6.76
N ALA A 245 5.96 -2.13 -7.32
CA ALA A 245 6.29 -0.71 -7.48
C ALA A 245 6.51 0.00 -6.14
N ILE A 246 5.66 -0.27 -5.14
CA ILE A 246 5.84 0.29 -3.78
C ILE A 246 7.16 -0.21 -3.19
N ASN A 247 7.46 -1.51 -3.33
CA ASN A 247 8.67 -2.11 -2.78
C ASN A 247 9.96 -1.60 -3.47
N SER A 248 9.92 -1.33 -4.78
CA SER A 248 11.08 -0.72 -5.48
C SER A 248 11.39 0.68 -4.94
N ASP A 249 10.35 1.41 -4.54
CA ASP A 249 10.45 2.79 -4.09
C ASP A 249 10.86 2.92 -2.62
N ILE A 250 10.85 1.82 -1.84
CA ILE A 250 11.30 1.83 -0.43
C ILE A 250 12.71 2.40 -0.28
N LYS A 251 13.61 2.13 -1.24
CA LYS A 251 14.98 2.69 -1.22
C LYS A 251 14.98 4.21 -1.37
N LEU A 252 14.19 4.74 -2.31
CA LEU A 252 14.05 6.18 -2.53
C LEU A 252 13.36 6.85 -1.35
N LEU A 253 12.33 6.20 -0.78
CA LEU A 253 11.62 6.66 0.40
C LEU A 253 12.57 6.74 1.61
N SER A 254 13.40 5.72 1.82
CA SER A 254 14.43 5.72 2.88
C SER A 254 15.49 6.81 2.69
N ALA A 255 15.87 7.12 1.45
CA ALA A 255 16.75 8.24 1.15
C ALA A 255 16.08 9.58 1.48
N GLY A 256 14.80 9.76 1.11
CA GLY A 256 14.01 10.94 1.46
C GLY A 256 13.90 11.15 2.98
N PHE A 257 13.61 10.09 3.74
CA PHE A 257 13.60 10.14 5.20
C PHE A 257 14.97 10.54 5.78
N SER A 258 16.06 10.00 5.23
CA SER A 258 17.42 10.36 5.65
C SER A 258 17.74 11.83 5.39
N ILE A 259 17.30 12.39 4.26
CA ILE A 259 17.51 13.80 3.93
C ILE A 259 16.75 14.70 4.90
N VAL A 260 15.47 14.41 5.16
CA VAL A 260 14.67 15.17 6.14
C VAL A 260 15.28 15.08 7.53
N PHE A 261 15.74 13.89 7.93
CA PHE A 261 16.42 13.68 9.20
C PHE A 261 17.67 14.58 9.35
N VAL A 262 18.54 14.58 8.34
CA VAL A 262 19.75 15.44 8.33
C VAL A 262 19.37 16.92 8.34
N PHE A 263 18.38 17.31 7.54
CA PHE A 263 17.90 18.69 7.49
C PHE A 263 17.38 19.17 8.86
N VAL A 264 16.56 18.35 9.54
CA VAL A 264 16.02 18.64 10.87
C VAL A 264 17.13 18.79 11.90
N MET A 265 18.16 17.94 11.85
CA MET A 265 19.32 18.06 12.74
C MET A 265 20.11 19.35 12.52
N ILE A 266 20.34 19.73 11.27
CA ILE A 266 21.09 20.94 10.93
C ILE A 266 20.30 22.20 11.30
N SER A 267 18.99 22.21 11.04
CA SER A 267 18.17 23.41 11.18
C SER A 267 17.74 23.69 12.64
N LEU A 268 17.52 22.65 13.44
CA LEU A 268 17.21 22.80 14.87
C LEU A 268 18.47 23.11 15.72
N GLY A 269 19.65 22.64 15.29
CA GLY A 269 20.92 22.87 15.96
C GLY A 269 21.67 24.11 15.46
N ASN A 270 22.63 24.59 16.24
CA ASN A 270 23.69 25.47 15.76
C ASN A 270 25.00 24.65 15.60
N PHE A 271 25.94 25.11 14.77
CA PHE A 271 27.25 24.47 14.55
C PHE A 271 28.21 24.64 15.74
N ASN A 272 27.80 24.24 16.95
CA ASN A 272 28.61 24.29 18.16
C ASN A 272 28.34 23.06 19.04
N MET A 273 29.37 22.47 19.68
CA MET A 273 29.29 21.18 20.40
C MET A 273 28.33 21.18 21.61
N VAL A 274 28.03 22.36 22.16
CA VAL A 274 27.09 22.53 23.29
C VAL A 274 25.66 22.84 22.79
N GLU A 275 25.54 23.53 21.65
CA GLU A 275 24.27 23.99 21.08
C GLU A 275 23.66 23.02 20.05
N GLN A 276 24.37 21.96 19.73
CA GLN A 276 23.87 20.90 18.86
C GLN A 276 22.71 20.18 19.56
N ARG A 277 21.57 20.03 18.87
CA ARG A 277 20.32 19.47 19.42
C ARG A 277 20.03 18.05 18.91
N ILE A 278 21.06 17.22 18.69
CA ILE A 278 20.91 15.89 18.06
C ILE A 278 19.87 15.03 18.79
N ILE A 279 19.97 14.95 20.12
CA ILE A 279 19.09 14.11 20.94
C ILE A 279 17.64 14.62 20.89
N VAL A 280 17.42 15.94 20.92
CA VAL A 280 16.08 16.52 20.82
C VAL A 280 15.48 16.28 19.43
N SER A 281 16.27 16.42 18.37
CA SER A 281 15.84 16.09 17.01
C SER A 281 15.48 14.61 16.88
N LEU A 282 16.30 13.71 17.44
CA LEU A 282 16.02 12.26 17.47
C LEU A 282 14.74 11.94 18.22
N LEU A 283 14.56 12.50 19.42
CA LEU A 283 13.37 12.28 20.23
C LEU A 283 12.13 12.91 19.58
N GLY A 284 12.27 14.10 18.98
CA GLY A 284 11.22 14.72 18.18
C GLY A 284 10.78 13.80 17.04
N LEU A 285 11.71 13.27 16.25
CA LEU A 285 11.37 12.30 15.20
C LEU A 285 10.78 10.99 15.78
N GLY A 286 11.23 10.58 16.96
CA GLY A 286 10.62 9.50 17.73
C GLY A 286 9.17 9.76 18.12
N SER A 287 8.78 11.02 18.36
CA SER A 287 7.40 11.39 18.68
C SER A 287 6.47 11.15 17.48
N VAL A 288 6.96 11.36 16.25
CA VAL A 288 6.25 10.99 15.01
C VAL A 288 6.02 9.48 14.96
N GLY A 289 7.04 8.68 15.31
CA GLY A 289 6.91 7.22 15.42
C GLY A 289 5.86 6.79 16.44
N LEU A 290 5.81 7.45 17.61
CA LEU A 290 4.79 7.19 18.64
C LEU A 290 3.38 7.58 18.17
N ALA A 291 3.25 8.66 17.38
CA ALA A 291 1.99 9.07 16.79
C ALA A 291 1.47 8.04 15.77
N ILE A 292 2.36 7.50 14.92
CA ILE A 292 2.04 6.41 13.99
C ILE A 292 1.57 5.17 14.77
N LEU A 293 2.31 4.79 15.82
CA LEU A 293 1.96 3.65 16.67
C LEU A 293 0.57 3.82 17.29
N PHE A 294 0.27 5.02 17.80
CA PHE A 294 -1.04 5.35 18.36
C PHE A 294 -2.15 5.26 17.30
N ALA A 295 -1.95 5.89 16.14
CA ALA A 295 -2.95 5.91 15.07
C ALA A 295 -3.24 4.51 14.54
N TYR A 296 -2.19 3.73 14.29
CA TYR A 296 -2.31 2.37 13.79
C TYR A 296 -2.95 1.46 14.83
N GLY A 297 -2.54 1.59 16.10
CA GLY A 297 -3.11 0.82 17.19
C GLY A 297 -4.62 1.06 17.38
N ILE A 298 -5.06 2.32 17.40
CA ILE A 298 -6.48 2.64 17.53
C ILE A 298 -7.28 2.25 16.29
N ALA A 299 -6.79 2.57 15.09
CA ALA A 299 -7.51 2.27 13.86
C ALA A 299 -7.68 0.75 13.66
N THR A 300 -6.65 -0.05 13.95
CA THR A 300 -6.73 -1.52 13.89
C THR A 300 -7.60 -2.12 14.99
N PHE A 301 -7.64 -1.50 16.18
CA PHE A 301 -8.58 -1.88 17.23
C PHE A 301 -10.04 -1.62 16.84
N LEU A 302 -10.29 -0.55 16.08
CA LEU A 302 -11.60 -0.22 15.50
C LEU A 302 -11.92 -0.99 14.20
N ASP A 303 -11.10 -1.97 13.82
CA ASP A 303 -11.24 -2.78 12.60
C ASP A 303 -11.28 -1.94 11.30
N VAL A 304 -10.56 -0.81 11.28
CA VAL A 304 -10.44 0.03 10.08
C VAL A 304 -9.50 -0.63 9.08
N ILE A 305 -9.98 -0.76 7.84
CA ILE A 305 -9.26 -1.42 6.74
C ILE A 305 -7.85 -0.85 6.58
N TYR A 306 -6.86 -1.74 6.54
CA TYR A 306 -5.48 -1.40 6.20
C TYR A 306 -5.16 -1.83 4.76
N GLY A 307 -4.63 -0.91 3.97
CA GLY A 307 -4.23 -1.14 2.58
C GLY A 307 -2.86 -0.56 2.26
N PRO A 308 -2.47 -0.57 0.97
CA PRO A 308 -1.13 -0.16 0.55
C PRO A 308 -0.88 1.36 0.65
N ILE A 309 -1.93 2.20 0.59
CA ILE A 309 -1.79 3.68 0.63
C ILE A 309 -1.27 4.15 2.00
N GLN A 310 -1.56 3.40 3.07
CA GLN A 310 -1.10 3.69 4.42
C GLN A 310 0.43 3.73 4.54
N SER A 311 1.16 3.12 3.59
CA SER A 311 2.63 3.21 3.50
C SER A 311 3.17 4.63 3.34
N ILE A 312 2.34 5.58 2.88
CA ILE A 312 2.71 7.00 2.73
C ILE A 312 2.54 7.77 4.06
N MET A 313 1.79 7.23 5.02
CA MET A 313 1.47 7.89 6.29
C MET A 313 2.70 8.39 7.07
N PRO A 314 3.80 7.62 7.19
CA PRO A 314 4.97 8.09 7.92
C PRO A 314 5.60 9.35 7.32
N PHE A 315 5.53 9.52 6.00
CA PHE A 315 6.07 10.69 5.32
C PHE A 315 5.19 11.93 5.57
N LEU A 316 3.87 11.76 5.50
CA LEU A 316 2.91 12.83 5.79
C LEU A 316 3.02 13.32 7.23
N LEU A 317 3.01 12.40 8.20
CA LEU A 317 3.10 12.72 9.62
C LEU A 317 4.47 13.29 10.00
N LEU A 318 5.54 12.86 9.32
CA LEU A 318 6.86 13.45 9.50
C LEU A 318 6.88 14.92 9.11
N GLY A 319 6.30 15.28 7.95
CA GLY A 319 6.27 16.67 7.50
C GLY A 319 5.55 17.59 8.50
N ILE A 320 4.36 17.20 8.95
CA ILE A 320 3.56 17.95 9.93
C ILE A 320 4.29 18.01 11.28
N GLY A 321 4.80 16.88 11.77
CA GLY A 321 5.50 16.85 13.04
C GLY A 321 6.76 17.71 13.06
N VAL A 322 7.51 17.76 11.94
CA VAL A 322 8.70 18.61 11.82
C VAL A 322 8.32 20.10 11.81
N ASP A 323 7.24 20.48 11.15
CA ASP A 323 6.72 21.87 11.15
C ASP A 323 6.42 22.34 12.59
N ASP A 324 5.69 21.53 13.36
CA ASP A 324 5.38 21.82 14.77
C ASP A 324 6.64 21.98 15.63
N MET A 325 7.64 21.11 15.43
CA MET A 325 8.93 21.21 16.14
C MET A 325 9.62 22.55 15.85
N PHE A 326 9.61 22.99 14.59
CA PHE A 326 10.19 24.28 14.20
C PHE A 326 9.44 25.44 14.84
N VAL A 327 8.10 25.44 14.81
CA VAL A 327 7.30 26.50 15.45
C VAL A 327 7.62 26.61 16.95
N ILE A 328 7.72 25.49 17.66
CA ILE A 328 8.03 25.47 19.10
C ILE A 328 9.46 25.96 19.38
N VAL A 329 10.45 25.47 18.63
CA VAL A 329 11.86 25.86 18.83
C VAL A 329 12.10 27.31 18.43
N GLU A 330 11.43 27.80 17.40
CA GLU A 330 11.54 29.19 16.97
C GLU A 330 10.88 30.14 17.98
N ALA A 331 9.75 29.75 18.58
CA ALA A 331 9.16 30.50 19.70
C ALA A 331 10.10 30.55 20.92
N TRP A 332 10.89 29.50 21.15
CA TRP A 332 11.93 29.51 22.19
C TRP A 332 13.10 30.46 21.85
N ARG A 333 13.55 30.49 20.60
CA ARG A 333 14.62 31.39 20.14
C ARG A 333 14.21 32.87 20.18
N ASN A 334 12.92 33.15 19.97
CA ASN A 334 12.36 34.50 19.94
C ASN A 334 11.83 35.02 21.29
N LEU A 335 12.16 34.37 22.42
CA LEU A 335 11.82 34.88 23.74
C LEU A 335 12.44 36.27 23.98
N SER A 336 11.67 37.18 24.57
CA SER A 336 12.14 38.54 24.86
C SER A 336 13.24 38.56 25.93
N PRO A 337 14.08 39.62 26.01
CA PRO A 337 15.16 39.71 27.00
C PRO A 337 14.69 39.62 28.47
N THR A 338 13.44 39.99 28.74
CA THR A 338 12.80 39.84 30.05
C THR A 338 12.37 38.41 30.32
N GLU A 339 11.85 37.70 29.32
CA GLU A 339 11.39 36.31 29.45
C GLU A 339 12.56 35.33 29.55
N VAL A 340 13.68 35.60 28.88
CA VAL A 340 14.90 34.78 28.95
C VAL A 340 15.45 34.70 30.38
N LYS A 341 15.20 35.72 31.21
CA LYS A 341 15.63 35.79 32.62
C LYS A 341 14.74 34.98 33.57
N LEU A 342 13.56 34.54 33.12
CA LEU A 342 12.66 33.75 33.95
C LEU A 342 13.23 32.35 34.22
N PRO A 343 12.81 31.68 35.31
CA PRO A 343 13.13 30.28 35.55
C PRO A 343 12.74 29.39 34.37
N LEU A 344 13.48 28.28 34.17
CA LEU A 344 13.25 27.36 33.06
C LEU A 344 11.78 26.90 32.92
N PRO A 345 11.06 26.52 34.00
CA PRO A 345 9.65 26.11 33.88
C PRO A 345 8.74 27.23 33.37
N GLU A 346 8.95 28.47 33.80
CA GLU A 346 8.18 29.63 33.34
C GLU A 346 8.48 29.95 31.88
N ARG A 347 9.74 29.82 31.45
CA ARG A 347 10.13 29.97 30.04
C ARG A 347 9.44 28.94 29.14
N ILE A 348 9.39 27.68 29.56
CA ILE A 348 8.68 26.62 28.83
C ILE A 348 7.17 26.93 28.78
N GLY A 349 6.59 27.42 29.88
CA GLY A 349 5.23 27.95 29.91
C GLY A 349 4.99 29.04 28.87
N THR A 350 5.86 30.06 28.82
CA THR A 350 5.75 31.19 27.88
C THR A 350 5.91 30.75 26.43
N VAL A 351 6.82 29.82 26.14
CA VAL A 351 6.96 29.26 24.79
C VAL A 351 5.70 28.52 24.37
N LEU A 352 5.19 27.62 25.22
CA LEU A 352 4.00 26.86 24.88
C LEU A 352 2.76 27.73 24.79
N LYS A 353 2.68 28.82 25.58
CA LYS A 353 1.63 29.83 25.47
C LYS A 353 1.51 30.40 24.06
N HIS A 354 2.63 30.71 23.40
CA HIS A 354 2.63 31.30 22.05
C HIS A 354 2.62 30.25 20.95
N ALA A 355 3.53 29.27 21.01
CA ALA A 355 3.64 28.21 20.00
C ALA A 355 2.43 27.27 20.01
N GLY A 356 1.93 26.91 21.20
CA GLY A 356 0.82 25.97 21.35
C GLY A 356 -0.47 26.46 20.69
N VAL A 357 -0.75 27.77 20.74
CA VAL A 357 -1.90 28.35 20.03
C VAL A 357 -1.75 28.21 18.52
N SER A 358 -0.57 28.48 17.97
CA SER A 358 -0.29 28.34 16.53
C SER A 358 -0.42 26.88 16.07
N VAL A 359 0.23 25.96 16.78
CA VAL A 359 0.20 24.50 16.53
C VAL A 359 -1.23 23.93 16.66
N THR A 360 -2.03 24.45 17.58
CA THR A 360 -3.44 24.04 17.73
C THR A 360 -4.26 24.40 16.51
N VAL A 361 -4.07 25.60 15.95
CA VAL A 361 -4.84 26.05 14.80
C VAL A 361 -4.55 25.16 13.60
N THR A 362 -3.27 24.92 13.27
CA THR A 362 -2.87 24.04 12.16
C THR A 362 -3.36 22.60 12.36
N SER A 363 -3.14 22.04 13.56
CA SER A 363 -3.54 20.67 13.87
C SER A 363 -5.05 20.46 13.81
N ILE A 364 -5.85 21.38 14.35
CA ILE A 364 -7.32 21.28 14.27
C ILE A 364 -7.79 21.38 12.82
N THR A 365 -7.23 22.30 12.03
CA THR A 365 -7.61 22.41 10.61
C THR A 365 -7.30 21.13 9.86
N ASP A 366 -6.15 20.51 10.12
CA ASP A 366 -5.75 19.27 9.45
C ASP A 366 -6.61 18.07 9.89
N VAL A 367 -6.86 17.92 11.20
CA VAL A 367 -7.75 16.87 11.73
C VAL A 367 -9.16 17.00 11.16
N VAL A 368 -9.69 18.23 11.05
CA VAL A 368 -11.00 18.47 10.45
C VAL A 368 -10.97 18.19 8.95
N ALA A 369 -9.93 18.60 8.22
CA ALA A 369 -9.81 18.34 6.79
C ALA A 369 -9.77 16.83 6.48
N PHE A 370 -8.92 16.08 7.19
CA PHE A 370 -8.88 14.61 7.07
C PHE A 370 -10.14 13.94 7.62
N GLY A 371 -10.75 14.49 8.68
CA GLY A 371 -12.04 14.02 9.20
C GLY A 371 -13.17 14.16 8.18
N ILE A 372 -13.21 15.25 7.43
CA ILE A 372 -14.13 15.42 6.29
C ILE A 372 -13.76 14.44 5.18
N GLY A 373 -12.47 14.27 4.88
CA GLY A 373 -11.99 13.29 3.90
C GLY A 373 -12.40 11.85 4.21
N ALA A 374 -12.54 11.48 5.49
CA ALA A 374 -13.02 10.17 5.91
C ALA A 374 -14.46 9.86 5.46
N SER A 375 -15.25 10.87 5.10
CA SER A 375 -16.62 10.69 4.55
C SER A 375 -16.65 10.21 3.10
N THR A 376 -15.49 10.05 2.44
CA THR A 376 -15.42 9.51 1.08
C THR A 376 -15.98 8.10 0.98
N VAL A 377 -16.63 7.81 -0.15
CA VAL A 377 -17.24 6.49 -0.42
C VAL A 377 -16.22 5.41 -0.78
N ILE A 378 -14.98 5.80 -1.10
CA ILE A 378 -13.89 4.88 -1.47
C ILE A 378 -13.22 4.37 -0.17
N PRO A 379 -13.34 3.07 0.17
CA PRO A 379 -12.91 2.56 1.48
C PRO A 379 -11.43 2.80 1.79
N ALA A 380 -10.53 2.62 0.82
CA ALA A 380 -9.09 2.82 1.01
C ALA A 380 -8.75 4.28 1.35
N LEU A 381 -9.43 5.25 0.70
CA LEU A 381 -9.23 6.68 0.96
C LEU A 381 -9.87 7.10 2.28
N SER A 382 -11.06 6.58 2.59
CA SER A 382 -11.73 6.82 3.88
C SER A 382 -10.87 6.32 5.03
N ALA A 383 -10.37 5.09 4.94
CA ALA A 383 -9.43 4.53 5.90
C ALA A 383 -8.18 5.41 6.02
N PHE A 384 -7.50 5.73 4.91
CA PHE A 384 -6.32 6.60 4.92
C PHE A 384 -6.58 7.92 5.69
N CYS A 385 -7.72 8.57 5.44
CA CYS A 385 -8.12 9.79 6.14
C CYS A 385 -8.35 9.58 7.64
N ILE A 386 -8.95 8.47 8.07
CA ILE A 386 -9.12 8.12 9.48
C ILE A 386 -7.75 7.94 10.16
N TYR A 387 -6.85 7.16 9.56
CA TYR A 387 -5.50 6.96 10.09
C TYR A 387 -4.73 8.30 10.15
N ALA A 388 -4.86 9.16 9.14
CA ALA A 388 -4.23 10.48 9.12
C ALA A 388 -4.79 11.38 10.24
N ALA A 389 -6.11 11.48 10.39
CA ALA A 389 -6.73 12.29 11.44
C ALA A 389 -6.31 11.84 12.85
N LEU A 390 -6.27 10.53 13.11
CA LEU A 390 -5.79 9.97 14.38
C LEU A 390 -4.29 10.26 14.59
N GLY A 391 -3.48 10.13 13.53
CA GLY A 391 -2.05 10.41 13.56
C GLY A 391 -1.73 11.87 13.85
N ILE A 392 -2.42 12.80 13.18
CA ILE A 392 -2.24 14.23 13.38
C ILE A 392 -2.73 14.65 14.76
N PHE A 393 -3.86 14.10 15.22
CA PHE A 393 -4.32 14.32 16.59
C PHE A 393 -3.30 13.84 17.64
N ALA A 394 -2.70 12.68 17.43
CA ALA A 394 -1.66 12.16 18.31
C ALA A 394 -0.38 13.00 18.24
N LEU A 395 0.03 13.43 17.04
CA LEU A 395 1.15 14.35 16.83
C LEU A 395 0.94 15.63 17.61
N TYR A 396 -0.22 16.29 17.47
CA TYR A 396 -0.55 17.51 18.19
C TYR A 396 -0.34 17.39 19.71
N ILE A 397 -0.84 16.29 20.31
CA ILE A 397 -0.67 16.01 21.73
C ILE A 397 0.80 15.78 22.06
N LEU A 398 1.50 14.94 21.28
CA LEU A 398 2.90 14.57 21.53
C LEU A 398 3.86 15.75 21.33
N GLN A 399 3.62 16.62 20.35
CA GLN A 399 4.42 17.83 20.15
C GLN A 399 4.21 18.82 21.29
N SER A 400 2.97 19.01 21.74
CA SER A 400 2.66 19.90 22.87
C SER A 400 3.11 19.36 24.23
N THR A 401 3.39 18.06 24.35
CA THR A 401 3.74 17.40 25.62
C THR A 401 5.13 16.76 25.59
N PHE A 402 5.27 15.63 24.91
CA PHE A 402 6.50 14.83 24.83
C PHE A 402 7.67 15.63 24.26
N PHE A 403 7.50 16.33 23.14
CA PHE A 403 8.59 17.10 22.54
C PHE A 403 9.01 18.29 23.41
N VAL A 404 8.03 19.05 23.95
CA VAL A 404 8.30 20.15 24.89
C VAL A 404 9.00 19.66 26.16
N ALA A 405 8.68 18.47 26.65
CA ALA A 405 9.37 17.85 27.79
C ALA A 405 10.83 17.49 27.46
N CYS A 406 11.06 16.93 26.27
CA CYS A 406 12.41 16.66 25.77
C CYS A 406 13.22 17.96 25.61
N LEU A 407 12.60 19.02 25.09
CA LEU A 407 13.20 20.35 24.97
C LEU A 407 13.54 20.92 26.35
N ALA A 408 12.66 20.80 27.34
CA ALA A 408 12.92 21.27 28.71
C ALA A 408 14.13 20.56 29.34
N ILE A 409 14.29 19.25 29.13
CA ILE A 409 15.46 18.49 29.60
C ILE A 409 16.74 18.96 28.90
N ASP A 410 16.69 19.17 27.58
CA ASP A 410 17.84 19.66 26.81
C ASP A 410 18.26 21.07 27.24
N GLU A 411 17.30 21.96 27.49
CA GLU A 411 17.59 23.31 27.99
C GLU A 411 18.18 23.28 29.41
N ARG A 412 17.73 22.36 30.27
CA ARG A 412 18.35 22.12 31.58
C ARG A 412 19.79 21.63 31.43
N ARG A 413 20.07 20.73 30.48
CA ARG A 413 21.43 20.29 30.14
C ARG A 413 22.29 21.47 29.68
N ARG A 414 21.77 22.33 28.79
CA ARG A 414 22.48 23.52 28.28
C ARG A 414 22.84 24.50 29.39
N GLN A 415 21.94 24.75 30.34
CA GLN A 415 22.23 25.59 31.52
C GLN A 415 23.39 25.05 32.37
N THR A 416 23.64 23.74 32.34
CA THR A 416 24.77 23.09 33.02
C THR A 416 26.02 22.93 32.16
N HIS A 417 26.07 23.54 30.96
CA HIS A 417 27.20 23.52 30.02
C HIS A 417 27.73 22.11 29.66
N ARG A 418 26.88 21.08 29.69
CA ARG A 418 27.27 19.72 29.27
C ARG A 418 27.21 19.58 27.76
N ASN A 419 28.08 18.74 27.19
CA ASN A 419 28.11 18.46 25.75
C ASN A 419 26.84 17.73 25.27
N ALA A 420 26.51 17.83 23.98
CA ALA A 420 25.32 17.22 23.41
C ALA A 420 25.45 15.72 23.08
N CYS A 421 26.68 15.21 22.96
CA CYS A 421 26.99 13.86 22.46
C CYS A 421 27.66 12.93 23.49
N ILE A 422 27.76 13.33 24.76
CA ILE A 422 28.47 12.58 25.82
C ILE A 422 27.64 12.57 27.10
#